data_AF-A0A1Q3SM56-F1
#
_entry.id   AF-A0A1Q3SM56-F1
#
_cell.length_a   1.000
_cell.length_b   1.000
_cell.length_c   1.000
_cell.angle_alpha   90.00
_cell.angle_beta   90.00
_cell.angle_gamma   90.00
#
_symmetry.space_group_name_H-M   'P 1'
#
loop_
_entity.id
_entity.type
_entity.pdbx_description
1 polymer ?
#
loop_
_entity_poly.entity_id
_entity_poly.type
_entity_poly.pdbx_seq_one_letter_code
_entity_poly.pdbx_strand_id
1 'polypeptide(L)'
;MNSHVESTQKNIKTAFRTIVKNPQQGFTLIELVIVIVLLGILASVALPRFLDIAGDAHNASVSGTAGAMASAVNIAHAKWLANGQPVSVPPIAGIDFLNSGHANVGFNTQGWPDAANEGAEDLISTDVLGGGGNDSKICAQIMKNLLSSSSVTFGEGESCKENYCAVYKEPECIYIYEKNKSVIRSIIYSTSTGTISKKIP
;
A
#
# COMPACT_ATOMS: atom_id res chain seq x y z
N MET A 1 22.33 77.46 -16.78
CA MET A 1 20.96 76.90 -16.73
C MET A 1 20.84 75.57 -15.95
N ASN A 2 21.89 75.08 -15.24
CA ASN A 2 21.87 73.74 -14.61
C ASN A 2 21.67 73.73 -13.09
N SER A 3 21.64 74.87 -12.40
CA SER A 3 21.49 74.93 -10.94
C SER A 3 20.07 74.69 -10.44
N HIS A 4 19.05 74.85 -11.30
CA HIS A 4 17.66 74.63 -10.90
C HIS A 4 17.25 73.14 -10.86
N VAL A 5 17.86 72.28 -11.67
CA VAL A 5 17.51 70.84 -11.76
C VAL A 5 18.05 70.04 -10.56
N GLU A 6 19.17 70.45 -9.96
CA GLU A 6 19.80 69.77 -8.82
C GLU A 6 19.00 69.90 -7.51
N SER A 7 18.31 71.02 -7.32
CA SER A 7 17.52 71.28 -6.10
C SER A 7 16.27 70.40 -5.99
N THR A 8 15.61 70.14 -7.12
CA THR A 8 14.38 69.33 -7.20
C THR A 8 14.69 67.83 -6.98
N GLN A 9 15.83 67.34 -7.48
CA GLN A 9 16.30 65.96 -7.26
C GLN A 9 16.67 65.67 -5.79
N LYS A 10 17.19 66.67 -5.07
CA LYS A 10 17.58 66.55 -3.65
C LYS A 10 16.37 66.38 -2.73
N ASN A 11 15.27 67.07 -3.03
CA ASN A 11 14.02 66.96 -2.27
C ASN A 11 13.32 65.62 -2.52
N ILE A 12 13.37 65.10 -3.75
CA ILE A 12 12.83 63.77 -4.10
C ILE A 12 13.64 62.64 -3.44
N LYS A 13 14.98 62.73 -3.42
CA LYS A 13 15.85 61.76 -2.71
C LYS A 13 15.63 61.77 -1.20
N THR A 14 15.34 62.93 -0.61
CA THR A 14 15.08 63.06 0.83
C THR A 14 13.68 62.54 1.19
N ALA A 15 12.67 62.81 0.34
CA ALA A 15 11.31 62.30 0.53
C ALA A 15 11.25 60.76 0.42
N PHE A 16 11.97 60.15 -0.53
CA PHE A 16 11.98 58.70 -0.73
C PHE A 16 12.67 57.94 0.41
N ARG A 17 13.66 58.54 1.08
CA ARG A 17 14.33 57.94 2.25
C ARG A 17 13.47 57.86 3.51
N THR A 18 12.43 58.69 3.61
CA THR A 18 11.55 58.73 4.79
C THR A 18 10.39 57.73 4.68
N ILE A 19 10.02 57.31 3.46
CA ILE A 19 8.88 56.41 3.22
C ILE A 19 9.20 54.94 3.59
N VAL A 20 10.48 54.57 3.76
CA VAL A 20 10.93 53.19 4.08
C VAL A 20 11.60 53.10 5.45
N LYS A 21 10.98 53.65 6.49
CA LYS A 21 11.26 53.27 7.88
C LYS A 21 10.01 52.61 8.47
N ASN A 22 9.75 51.37 8.06
CA ASN A 22 8.90 50.50 8.85
C ASN A 22 9.69 50.16 10.12
N PRO A 23 9.26 50.57 11.33
CA PRO A 23 9.84 50.03 12.54
C PRO A 23 9.58 48.52 12.52
N GLN A 24 10.61 47.71 12.31
CA GLN A 24 10.54 46.28 12.59
C GLN A 24 10.28 46.15 14.09
N GLN A 25 9.00 46.07 14.47
CA GLN A 25 8.59 45.64 15.79
C GLN A 25 9.01 44.18 15.92
N GLY A 26 10.08 43.93 16.67
CA GLY A 26 10.49 42.57 17.00
C GLY A 26 9.41 41.88 17.82
N PHE A 27 9.24 40.57 17.60
CA PHE A 27 8.38 39.73 18.45
C PHE A 27 8.82 39.86 19.91
N THR A 28 7.85 39.98 20.82
CA THR A 28 8.15 40.00 22.26
C THR A 28 8.49 38.59 22.74
N LEU A 29 9.40 38.45 23.71
CA LEU A 29 9.71 37.14 24.29
C LEU A 29 8.48 36.47 24.91
N ILE A 30 7.58 37.27 25.50
CA ILE A 30 6.34 36.77 26.09
C ILE A 30 5.38 36.20 25.05
N GLU A 31 5.31 36.81 23.86
CA GLU A 31 4.47 36.34 22.75
C GLU A 31 4.96 35.00 22.20
N LEU A 32 6.28 34.78 22.16
CA LEU A 32 6.81 33.47 21.79
C LEU A 32 6.51 32.40 22.87
N VAL A 33 6.65 32.75 24.15
CA VAL A 33 6.40 31.83 25.28
C VAL A 33 4.93 31.40 25.35
N ILE A 34 3.98 32.33 25.20
CA ILE A 34 2.57 31.97 25.23
C ILE A 34 2.18 31.06 24.06
N VAL A 35 2.77 31.26 22.88
CA VAL A 35 2.50 30.42 21.70
C VAL A 35 2.95 28.98 21.93
N ILE A 36 4.15 28.75 22.46
CA ILE A 36 4.62 27.38 22.73
C ILE A 36 3.81 26.70 23.84
N VAL A 37 3.36 27.45 24.85
CA VAL A 37 2.49 26.93 25.91
C VAL A 37 1.13 26.53 25.34
N LEU A 38 0.52 27.38 24.50
CA LEU A 38 -0.74 27.07 23.84
C LEU A 38 -0.61 25.86 22.90
N LEU A 39 0.45 25.78 22.10
CA LEU A 39 0.74 24.61 21.27
C LEU A 39 0.94 23.34 22.11
N GLY A 40 1.55 23.44 23.29
CA GLY A 40 1.70 22.32 24.22
C GLY A 40 0.35 21.76 24.71
N ILE A 41 -0.58 22.64 25.10
CA ILE A 41 -1.92 22.23 25.54
C ILE A 41 -2.69 21.57 24.40
N LEU A 42 -2.68 22.18 23.20
CA LEU A 42 -3.37 21.61 22.03
C LEU A 42 -2.76 20.27 21.61
N ALA A 43 -1.43 20.13 21.65
CA ALA A 43 -0.76 18.88 21.33
C ALA A 43 -1.12 17.75 22.32
N SER A 44 -1.23 18.06 23.61
CA SER A 44 -1.56 17.06 24.65
C SER A 44 -2.93 16.41 24.45
N VAL A 45 -3.92 17.14 23.94
CA VAL A 45 -5.26 16.60 23.67
C VAL A 45 -5.40 15.97 22.29
N ALA A 46 -4.63 16.46 21.31
CA ALA A 46 -4.71 15.98 19.92
C ALA A 46 -3.95 14.67 19.69
N LEU A 47 -2.81 14.47 20.37
CA LEU A 47 -1.92 13.33 20.12
C LEU A 47 -2.58 11.95 20.33
N PRO A 48 -3.32 11.68 21.43
CA PRO A 48 -3.95 10.37 21.63
C PRO A 48 -4.95 10.04 20.52
N ARG A 49 -5.79 11.00 20.15
CA ARG A 49 -6.78 10.84 19.06
C ARG A 49 -6.12 10.58 17.71
N PHE A 50 -4.99 11.24 17.44
CA PHE A 50 -4.24 11.02 16.21
C PHE A 50 -3.71 9.58 16.10
N LEU A 51 -3.23 9.01 17.21
CA LEU A 51 -2.76 7.62 17.24
C LEU A 51 -3.90 6.62 17.00
N ASP A 52 -5.08 6.85 17.58
CA ASP A 52 -6.27 6.02 17.35
C ASP A 52 -6.69 6.02 15.87
N ILE A 53 -6.81 7.21 15.28
CA ILE A 53 -7.18 7.38 13.85
C ILE A 53 -6.14 6.71 12.95
N ALA A 54 -4.86 6.82 13.27
CA ALA A 54 -3.81 6.13 12.52
C ALA A 54 -3.97 4.60 12.60
N GLY A 55 -4.26 4.06 13.78
CA GLY A 55 -4.56 2.64 13.98
C GLY A 55 -5.75 2.17 13.16
N ASP A 56 -6.86 2.92 13.20
CA ASP A 56 -8.07 2.64 12.42
C ASP A 56 -7.83 2.74 10.91
N ALA A 57 -7.01 3.69 10.46
CA ALA A 57 -6.63 3.81 9.05
C ALA A 57 -5.87 2.57 8.56
N HIS A 58 -4.99 2.00 9.38
CA HIS A 58 -4.33 0.73 9.06
C HIS A 58 -5.33 -0.44 9.06
N ASN A 59 -6.25 -0.51 10.02
CA ASN A 59 -7.30 -1.54 10.07
C ASN A 59 -8.21 -1.49 8.82
N ALA A 60 -8.58 -0.29 8.38
CA ALA A 60 -9.36 -0.05 7.18
C ALA A 60 -8.58 -0.42 5.92
N SER A 61 -7.29 -0.06 5.84
CA SER A 61 -6.42 -0.44 4.73
C SER A 61 -6.30 -1.96 4.59
N VAL A 62 -6.07 -2.68 5.69
CA VAL A 62 -6.00 -4.15 5.68
C VAL A 62 -7.34 -4.78 5.30
N SER A 63 -8.45 -4.25 5.81
CA SER A 63 -9.79 -4.71 5.45
C SER A 63 -10.10 -4.49 3.96
N GLY A 64 -9.67 -3.35 3.40
CA GLY A 64 -9.82 -3.05 1.97
C GLY A 64 -9.00 -3.98 1.10
N THR A 65 -7.74 -4.25 1.48
CA THR A 65 -6.91 -5.24 0.76
C THR A 65 -7.52 -6.64 0.84
N ALA A 66 -8.01 -7.07 2.01
CA ALA A 66 -8.65 -8.39 2.15
C ALA A 66 -9.88 -8.53 1.24
N GLY A 67 -10.70 -7.49 1.14
CA GLY A 67 -11.85 -7.47 0.23
C GLY A 67 -11.44 -7.52 -1.25
N ALA A 68 -10.37 -6.82 -1.62
CA ALA A 68 -9.81 -6.87 -2.97
C ALA A 68 -9.26 -8.27 -3.30
N MET A 69 -8.52 -8.89 -2.37
CA MET A 69 -8.04 -10.26 -2.52
C MET A 69 -9.21 -11.24 -2.69
N ALA A 70 -10.28 -11.09 -1.91
CA ALA A 70 -11.43 -12.01 -1.98
C ALA A 70 -12.14 -11.88 -3.32
N SER A 71 -12.29 -10.65 -3.81
CA SER A 71 -12.85 -10.39 -5.13
C SER A 71 -11.98 -10.99 -6.24
N ALA A 72 -10.66 -10.82 -6.18
CA ALA A 72 -9.74 -11.33 -7.18
C ALA A 72 -9.70 -12.86 -7.22
N VAL A 73 -9.67 -13.52 -6.04
CA VAL A 73 -9.77 -14.98 -5.92
C VAL A 73 -11.09 -15.50 -6.49
N ASN A 74 -12.22 -14.85 -6.19
CA ASN A 74 -13.53 -15.25 -6.70
C ASN A 74 -13.64 -15.06 -8.22
N ILE A 75 -13.09 -13.98 -8.77
CA ILE A 75 -13.01 -13.78 -10.23
C ILE A 75 -12.15 -14.87 -10.86
N ALA A 76 -11.05 -15.24 -10.21
CA ALA A 76 -10.17 -16.29 -10.70
C ALA A 76 -10.88 -17.65 -10.74
N HIS A 77 -11.58 -18.00 -9.66
CA HIS A 77 -12.42 -19.18 -9.59
C HIS A 77 -13.53 -19.17 -10.65
N ALA A 78 -14.20 -18.02 -10.86
CA ALA A 78 -15.23 -17.88 -11.89
C ALA A 78 -14.68 -18.08 -13.30
N LYS A 79 -13.48 -17.57 -13.61
CA LYS A 79 -12.82 -17.84 -14.88
C LYS A 79 -12.48 -19.33 -15.03
N TRP A 80 -12.05 -19.99 -13.96
CA TRP A 80 -11.77 -21.43 -13.98
C TRP A 80 -13.03 -22.26 -14.28
N LEU A 81 -14.16 -21.91 -13.66
CA LEU A 81 -15.46 -22.51 -13.97
C LEU A 81 -15.87 -22.25 -15.42
N ALA A 82 -15.70 -21.03 -15.92
CA ALA A 82 -16.05 -20.65 -17.29
C ALA A 82 -15.23 -21.42 -18.36
N ASN A 83 -14.00 -21.82 -18.02
CA ASN A 83 -13.13 -22.63 -18.87
C ASN A 83 -13.43 -24.14 -18.80
N GLY A 84 -14.55 -24.54 -18.19
CA GLY A 84 -15.00 -25.94 -18.18
C GLY A 84 -14.30 -26.81 -17.12
N GLN A 85 -13.80 -26.19 -16.04
CA GLN A 85 -13.16 -26.89 -14.93
C GLN A 85 -12.04 -27.82 -15.40
N PRO A 86 -10.98 -27.29 -16.02
CA PRO A 86 -9.89 -28.10 -16.54
C PRO A 86 -9.25 -28.90 -15.40
N VAL A 87 -9.60 -30.18 -15.31
CA VAL A 87 -9.05 -31.16 -14.38
C VAL A 87 -8.05 -32.01 -15.14
N SER A 88 -6.87 -31.48 -15.36
CA SER A 88 -5.75 -32.35 -15.72
C SER A 88 -4.72 -32.29 -14.61
N VAL A 89 -4.10 -33.44 -14.35
CA VAL A 89 -3.06 -33.62 -13.34
C VAL A 89 -1.74 -33.61 -14.11
N PRO A 90 -0.77 -32.75 -13.76
CA PRO A 90 -0.83 -31.75 -12.69
C PRO A 90 -1.81 -30.62 -13.02
N PRO A 91 -2.45 -29.95 -12.03
CA PRO A 91 -3.54 -28.99 -12.23
C PRO A 91 -3.30 -28.04 -13.43
N ILE A 92 -4.09 -28.20 -14.51
CA ILE A 92 -3.88 -27.53 -15.81
C ILE A 92 -4.71 -26.26 -15.95
N ALA A 93 -4.17 -25.40 -16.82
CA ALA A 93 -4.67 -24.13 -17.34
C ALA A 93 -4.65 -23.06 -16.28
N GLY A 94 -3.46 -22.53 -16.03
CA GLY A 94 -3.44 -21.22 -15.43
C GLY A 94 -4.17 -20.24 -16.34
N ILE A 95 -4.83 -19.30 -15.72
CA ILE A 95 -5.68 -18.35 -16.43
C ILE A 95 -4.85 -17.12 -16.66
N ASP A 96 -4.82 -16.65 -17.90
CA ASP A 96 -4.18 -15.39 -18.22
C ASP A 96 -5.01 -14.24 -17.65
N PHE A 97 -4.55 -13.66 -16.53
CA PHE A 97 -5.18 -12.47 -15.94
C PHE A 97 -4.77 -11.18 -16.63
N LEU A 98 -3.68 -11.20 -17.42
CA LEU A 98 -3.08 -10.00 -18.02
C LEU A 98 -3.33 -9.89 -19.52
N ASN A 99 -3.97 -10.89 -20.14
CA ASN A 99 -3.99 -11.07 -21.59
C ASN A 99 -2.57 -11.04 -22.19
N SER A 100 -1.58 -11.54 -21.44
CA SER A 100 -0.19 -11.66 -21.88
C SER A 100 0.04 -12.80 -22.89
N GLY A 101 -0.98 -13.59 -23.20
CA GLY A 101 -0.86 -14.83 -23.98
C GLY A 101 -0.38 -16.01 -23.16
N HIS A 102 -0.21 -15.83 -21.85
CA HIS A 102 0.38 -16.79 -20.93
C HIS A 102 -0.46 -16.90 -19.65
N ALA A 103 -0.57 -18.11 -19.16
CA ALA A 103 -1.16 -18.41 -17.87
C ALA A 103 -0.28 -17.82 -16.74
N ASN A 104 -0.84 -17.19 -15.71
CA ASN A 104 -0.02 -16.62 -14.61
C ASN A 104 -0.48 -17.04 -13.20
N VAL A 105 -1.60 -17.75 -13.09
CA VAL A 105 -2.11 -18.30 -11.83
C VAL A 105 -2.67 -19.70 -12.08
N GLY A 106 -2.14 -20.71 -11.39
CA GLY A 106 -2.64 -22.09 -11.38
C GLY A 106 -3.69 -22.31 -10.28
N PHE A 107 -4.45 -23.41 -10.42
CA PHE A 107 -5.61 -23.70 -9.57
C PHE A 107 -5.57 -25.13 -9.04
N ASN A 108 -6.04 -25.33 -7.80
CA ASN A 108 -6.19 -26.67 -7.24
C ASN A 108 -7.35 -27.45 -7.90
N THR A 109 -7.58 -28.69 -7.46
CA THR A 109 -8.68 -29.53 -7.98
C THR A 109 -10.09 -28.98 -7.72
N GLN A 110 -10.23 -28.04 -6.78
CA GLN A 110 -11.48 -27.33 -6.49
C GLN A 110 -11.59 -25.98 -7.24
N GLY A 111 -10.61 -25.62 -8.07
CA GLY A 111 -10.60 -24.37 -8.82
C GLY A 111 -10.19 -23.14 -8.02
N TRP A 112 -9.46 -23.30 -6.92
CA TRP A 112 -8.94 -22.18 -6.13
C TRP A 112 -7.49 -21.89 -6.48
N PRO A 113 -7.09 -20.60 -6.62
CA PRO A 113 -5.70 -20.22 -6.86
C PRO A 113 -4.73 -20.85 -5.85
N ASP A 114 -3.79 -21.66 -6.32
CA ASP A 114 -2.84 -22.35 -5.44
C ASP A 114 -1.41 -22.36 -5.99
N ALA A 115 -1.21 -21.88 -7.21
CA ALA A 115 0.10 -21.72 -7.83
C ALA A 115 0.17 -20.42 -8.63
N ALA A 116 1.38 -19.91 -8.85
CA ALA A 116 1.66 -18.75 -9.68
C ALA A 116 3.13 -18.78 -10.12
N ASN A 117 3.46 -18.05 -11.19
CA ASN A 117 4.83 -17.85 -11.68
C ASN A 117 5.20 -16.35 -11.72
N GLU A 118 6.49 -16.06 -11.80
CA GLU A 118 7.03 -14.70 -12.02
C GLU A 118 7.21 -14.45 -13.52
N GLY A 119 6.25 -13.78 -14.17
CA GLY A 119 6.44 -13.22 -15.51
C GLY A 119 5.69 -13.90 -16.65
N ALA A 120 5.97 -13.42 -17.87
CA ALA A 120 5.28 -13.75 -19.13
C ALA A 120 5.82 -15.02 -19.82
N GLU A 121 6.33 -15.98 -19.05
CA GLU A 121 6.67 -17.29 -19.58
C GLU A 121 5.42 -18.18 -19.50
N ASP A 122 5.17 -19.01 -20.51
CA ASP A 122 4.06 -19.95 -20.49
C ASP A 122 4.21 -20.90 -19.29
N LEU A 123 3.13 -21.10 -18.51
CA LEU A 123 3.13 -22.13 -17.46
C LEU A 123 3.31 -23.49 -18.14
N ILE A 124 4.53 -24.00 -18.20
CA ILE A 124 4.76 -25.39 -18.57
C ILE A 124 4.28 -26.27 -17.41
N SER A 125 3.76 -27.46 -17.71
CA SER A 125 3.19 -28.38 -16.72
C SER A 125 4.14 -28.74 -15.58
N THR A 126 5.45 -28.47 -15.72
CA THR A 126 6.48 -28.62 -14.69
C THR A 126 6.52 -27.48 -13.68
N ASP A 127 6.09 -26.26 -14.05
CA ASP A 127 6.10 -25.08 -13.18
C ASP A 127 4.83 -24.99 -12.32
N VAL A 128 3.76 -25.65 -12.79
CA VAL A 128 2.49 -25.85 -12.06
C VAL A 128 2.35 -27.32 -11.68
N LEU A 129 3.44 -27.98 -11.27
CA LEU A 129 3.34 -29.29 -10.64
C LEU A 129 2.72 -29.10 -9.26
N GLY A 130 1.41 -29.37 -9.21
CA GLY A 130 0.57 -29.40 -8.02
C GLY A 130 1.32 -29.66 -6.72
N GLY A 131 1.57 -28.59 -5.99
CA GLY A 131 2.05 -28.59 -4.62
C GLY A 131 1.26 -27.64 -3.73
N GLY A 132 0.21 -26.99 -4.24
CA GLY A 132 -0.44 -25.88 -3.56
C GLY A 132 0.53 -24.72 -3.35
N GLY A 133 0.10 -23.69 -2.62
CA GLY A 133 0.98 -22.58 -2.25
C GLY A 133 2.06 -22.98 -1.28
N ASN A 134 2.75 -24.11 -1.46
CA ASN A 134 3.70 -24.75 -0.55
C ASN A 134 4.95 -23.93 -0.22
N ASP A 135 5.07 -22.75 -0.82
CA ASP A 135 6.14 -21.81 -0.54
C ASP A 135 5.56 -20.40 -0.37
N SER A 136 6.21 -19.67 0.54
CA SER A 136 6.01 -18.24 0.78
C SER A 136 6.15 -17.42 -0.51
N LYS A 137 7.07 -17.83 -1.40
CA LYS A 137 7.26 -17.25 -2.72
C LYS A 137 6.00 -17.35 -3.59
N ILE A 138 5.41 -18.54 -3.67
CA ILE A 138 4.18 -18.80 -4.44
C ILE A 138 3.01 -18.01 -3.88
N CYS A 139 2.84 -18.00 -2.54
CA CYS A 139 1.82 -17.18 -1.90
C CYS A 139 1.93 -15.69 -2.31
N ALA A 140 3.13 -15.12 -2.29
CA ALA A 140 3.34 -13.74 -2.73
C ALA A 140 2.94 -13.55 -4.20
N GLN A 141 3.32 -14.47 -5.07
CA GLN A 141 3.04 -14.39 -6.51
C GLN A 141 1.57 -14.55 -6.87
N ILE A 142 0.83 -15.42 -6.19
CA ILE A 142 -0.62 -15.56 -6.36
C ILE A 142 -1.26 -14.17 -6.23
N MET A 143 -0.93 -13.44 -5.18
CA MET A 143 -1.52 -12.12 -4.96
C MET A 143 -0.93 -11.03 -5.87
N LYS A 144 0.37 -11.09 -6.23
CA LYS A 144 0.94 -10.20 -7.26
C LYS A 144 0.18 -10.32 -8.58
N ASN A 145 -0.14 -11.53 -8.99
CA ASN A 145 -0.76 -11.79 -10.29
C ASN A 145 -2.26 -11.50 -10.26
N LEU A 146 -2.96 -11.88 -9.19
CA LEU A 146 -4.38 -11.58 -8.97
C LEU A 146 -4.67 -10.08 -8.78
N LEU A 147 -3.75 -9.34 -8.14
CA LEU A 147 -3.89 -7.91 -7.82
C LEU A 147 -2.88 -7.03 -8.56
N SER A 148 -2.50 -7.44 -9.77
CA SER A 148 -1.47 -6.80 -10.60
C SER A 148 -1.74 -5.33 -10.97
N SER A 149 -3.00 -4.91 -11.00
CA SER A 149 -3.41 -3.51 -11.23
C SER A 149 -3.57 -2.69 -9.94
N SER A 150 -3.40 -3.33 -8.77
CA SER A 150 -3.46 -2.65 -7.49
C SER A 150 -2.11 -2.03 -7.12
N SER A 151 -2.12 -1.01 -6.27
CA SER A 151 -0.88 -0.47 -5.68
C SER A 151 -0.35 -1.31 -4.51
N VAL A 152 -1.00 -2.44 -4.19
CA VAL A 152 -0.63 -3.30 -3.06
C VAL A 152 0.50 -4.21 -3.50
N THR A 153 1.63 -4.16 -2.78
CA THR A 153 2.79 -5.01 -3.05
C THR A 153 2.89 -6.16 -2.08
N PHE A 154 3.35 -7.31 -2.57
CA PHE A 154 3.51 -8.55 -1.82
C PHE A 154 4.95 -9.05 -1.91
N GLY A 155 5.58 -9.35 -0.78
CA GLY A 155 6.92 -9.93 -0.68
C GLY A 155 6.86 -11.33 -0.08
N GLU A 156 7.97 -12.05 -0.08
CA GLU A 156 8.09 -13.40 0.50
C GLU A 156 8.69 -13.37 1.91
N GLY A 157 8.31 -14.36 2.73
CA GLY A 157 8.90 -14.62 4.04
C GLY A 157 8.25 -13.86 5.19
N GLU A 158 8.84 -13.97 6.39
CA GLU A 158 8.34 -13.33 7.62
C GLU A 158 8.62 -11.82 7.67
N SER A 159 9.49 -11.32 6.79
CA SER A 159 9.88 -9.92 6.73
C SER A 159 10.35 -9.57 5.32
N CYS A 160 9.80 -8.48 4.78
CA CYS A 160 9.99 -8.06 3.41
C CYS A 160 9.87 -6.52 3.34
N LYS A 161 10.08 -5.92 2.16
CA LYS A 161 10.02 -4.46 1.96
C LYS A 161 8.67 -4.00 1.41
N GLU A 162 7.82 -4.94 1.06
CA GLU A 162 6.52 -4.77 0.44
C GLU A 162 5.44 -4.42 1.48
N ASN A 163 4.23 -4.13 1.02
CA ASN A 163 3.12 -3.80 1.92
C ASN A 163 2.68 -5.00 2.76
N TYR A 164 2.76 -6.19 2.17
CA TYR A 164 2.48 -7.46 2.83
C TYR A 164 3.59 -8.48 2.57
N CYS A 165 3.96 -9.24 3.59
CA CYS A 165 4.85 -10.39 3.44
C CYS A 165 4.06 -11.68 3.53
N ALA A 166 4.25 -12.56 2.55
CA ALA A 166 3.57 -13.83 2.48
C ALA A 166 4.41 -14.90 3.18
N VAL A 167 3.80 -15.61 4.11
CA VAL A 167 4.34 -16.80 4.78
C VAL A 167 3.41 -17.96 4.48
N TYR A 168 3.94 -19.06 3.96
CA TYR A 168 3.18 -20.27 3.83
C TYR A 168 3.15 -21.07 5.13
N LYS A 169 1.96 -21.51 5.52
CA LYS A 169 1.73 -22.47 6.60
C LYS A 169 0.60 -23.38 6.17
N GLU A 170 0.92 -24.57 5.67
CA GLU A 170 -0.02 -25.51 5.08
C GLU A 170 -1.37 -25.60 5.82
N PRO A 171 -2.53 -25.44 5.13
CA PRO A 171 -2.75 -25.11 3.71
C PRO A 171 -2.98 -23.60 3.47
N GLU A 172 -2.43 -22.73 4.31
CA GLU A 172 -2.72 -21.30 4.35
C GLU A 172 -1.55 -20.45 3.86
N CYS A 173 -1.85 -19.46 3.02
CA CYS A 173 -0.99 -18.32 2.75
C CYS A 173 -1.34 -17.18 3.71
N ILE A 174 -0.41 -16.79 4.57
CA ILE A 174 -0.59 -15.72 5.56
C ILE A 174 0.14 -14.48 5.07
N TYR A 175 -0.59 -13.39 4.86
CA TYR A 175 -0.07 -12.09 4.42
C TYR A 175 0.00 -11.13 5.60
N ILE A 176 1.22 -10.86 6.08
CA ILE A 176 1.50 -10.02 7.25
C ILE A 176 1.68 -8.57 6.80
N TYR A 177 0.98 -7.63 7.44
CA TYR A 177 1.04 -6.21 7.10
C TYR A 177 2.27 -5.50 7.68
N GLU A 178 3.08 -4.86 6.84
CA GLU A 178 4.40 -4.34 7.24
C GLU A 178 4.43 -2.87 7.66
N LYS A 179 3.44 -2.04 7.28
CA LYS A 179 3.51 -0.59 7.52
C LYS A 179 3.40 -0.19 9.00
N ASN A 180 2.91 -1.08 9.87
CA ASN A 180 2.80 -0.84 11.31
C ASN A 180 3.13 -2.12 12.09
N LYS A 181 4.44 -2.36 12.30
CA LYS A 181 4.95 -3.57 12.95
C LYS A 181 4.62 -3.68 14.44
N SER A 182 4.27 -2.59 15.11
CA SER A 182 3.90 -2.58 16.53
C SER A 182 2.58 -3.29 16.80
N VAL A 183 1.73 -3.43 15.78
CA VAL A 183 0.39 -3.98 15.88
C VAL A 183 0.16 -4.96 14.74
N ILE A 184 0.23 -6.25 15.05
CA ILE A 184 0.17 -7.34 14.05
C ILE A 184 -1.20 -7.35 13.38
N ARG A 185 -1.20 -7.27 12.05
CA ARG A 185 -2.37 -7.45 11.20
C ARG A 185 -2.02 -8.42 10.10
N SER A 186 -2.91 -9.36 9.81
CA SER A 186 -2.70 -10.30 8.72
C SER A 186 -3.98 -10.65 7.97
N ILE A 187 -3.81 -11.09 6.74
CA ILE A 187 -4.85 -11.67 5.89
C ILE A 187 -4.45 -13.12 5.65
N ILE A 188 -5.39 -14.04 5.81
CA ILE A 188 -5.17 -15.48 5.68
C ILE A 188 -5.98 -15.94 4.49
N TYR A 189 -5.31 -16.55 3.52
CA TYR A 189 -5.92 -17.17 2.34
C TYR A 189 -5.73 -18.67 2.42
N SER A 190 -6.82 -19.44 2.37
CA SER A 190 -6.74 -20.89 2.27
C SER A 190 -6.67 -21.29 0.79
N THR A 191 -5.56 -21.91 0.39
CA THR A 191 -5.38 -22.39 -0.99
C THR A 191 -6.25 -23.60 -1.30
N SER A 192 -6.82 -24.27 -0.29
CA SER A 192 -7.69 -25.44 -0.47
C SER A 192 -9.16 -25.07 -0.63
N THR A 193 -9.63 -24.01 0.02
CA THR A 193 -11.06 -23.63 0.05
C THR A 193 -11.37 -22.28 -0.60
N GLY A 194 -10.34 -21.50 -0.96
CA GLY A 194 -10.53 -20.15 -1.48
C GLY A 194 -10.89 -19.11 -0.43
N THR A 195 -11.03 -19.50 0.85
CA THR A 195 -11.52 -18.58 1.89
C THR A 195 -10.48 -17.55 2.26
N ILE A 196 -10.94 -16.30 2.42
CA ILE A 196 -10.11 -15.20 2.93
C ILE A 196 -10.64 -14.74 4.29
N SER A 197 -9.76 -14.75 5.28
CA SER A 197 -10.01 -14.26 6.64
C SER A 197 -9.02 -13.17 7.00
N LYS A 198 -9.38 -12.29 7.94
CA LYS A 198 -8.49 -11.22 8.42
C LYS A 198 -8.31 -11.34 9.93
N LYS A 199 -7.11 -11.06 10.39
CA LYS A 199 -6.75 -10.94 11.81
C LYS A 199 -6.31 -9.50 12.05
N ILE A 200 -7.21 -8.73 12.64
CA ILE A 200 -7.02 -7.33 13.04
C ILE A 200 -7.27 -7.30 14.56
N PRO A 201 -6.50 -6.54 15.34
CA PRO A 201 -6.73 -6.40 16.77
C PRO A 201 -8.02 -5.67 17.12
#